data_AF-A0A9D6XJ98-F1
#
_entry.id   AF-A0A9D6XJ98-F1
#
_cell.length_a   1.000
_cell.length_b   1.000
_cell.length_c   1.000
_cell.angle_alpha   90.00
_cell.angle_beta   90.00
_cell.angle_gamma   90.00
#
_symmetry.space_group_name_H-M   'P 1'
#
loop_
_entity.id
_entity.type
_entity.pdbx_description
1 polymer ?
#
loop_
_entity_poly.entity_id
_entity_poly.type
_entity_poly.pdbx_seq_one_letter_code
_entity_poly.pdbx_strand_id
1 'polypeptide(L)'
;MSALFASEGGWQDFTLKGGEWLILWLSGGSAVLALLVGWYLMVKVLQEDEGTDKMKEIASAIQVGAWAYLKRQFRTIGMILVPVGAVVFLTSVAIDKPNGESALSFVSAGLYRTIAFVLGCVASGLTGYIGMTLATRGNVRTAAAAK
;
A
#
# COMPACT_ATOMS: atom_id res chain seq x y z
N MET A 1 -4.60 9.30 35.15
CA MET A 1 -3.72 8.34 34.45
C MET A 1 -4.60 7.44 33.58
N SER A 2 -5.22 8.00 32.54
CA SER A 2 -6.26 7.30 31.74
C SER A 2 -6.34 7.78 30.29
N ALA A 3 -5.35 8.54 29.81
CA ALA A 3 -5.33 9.12 28.45
C ALA A 3 -4.17 8.61 27.58
N LEU A 4 -3.72 7.36 27.82
CA LEU A 4 -2.56 6.78 27.12
C LEU A 4 -2.95 5.70 26.09
N PHE A 5 -4.22 5.28 26.02
CA PHE A 5 -4.63 4.15 25.17
C PHE A 5 -5.56 4.51 24.01
N ALA A 6 -5.93 5.77 23.87
CA ALA A 6 -6.60 6.27 22.67
C ALA A 6 -6.09 7.69 22.43
N SER A 7 -5.16 7.83 21.48
CA SER A 7 -5.05 9.09 20.73
C SER A 7 -6.37 9.25 19.99
N GLU A 8 -7.38 9.79 20.65
CA GLU A 8 -8.63 10.19 20.03
C GLU A 8 -8.25 11.18 18.93
N GLY A 9 -8.72 10.93 17.70
CA GLY A 9 -8.47 11.79 16.53
C GLY A 9 -9.19 13.13 16.62
N GLY A 10 -9.08 13.80 17.77
CA GLY A 10 -9.59 15.14 18.01
C GLY A 10 -8.75 16.19 17.30
N TRP A 11 -9.14 17.45 17.50
CA TRP A 11 -8.47 18.58 16.86
C TRP A 11 -6.98 18.64 17.24
N GLN A 12 -6.12 18.74 16.23
CA GLN A 12 -4.68 18.96 16.37
C GLN A 12 -4.24 20.11 15.48
N ASP A 13 -3.51 21.06 16.06
CA ASP A 13 -2.91 22.18 15.31
C ASP A 13 -1.59 21.72 14.66
N PHE A 14 -1.65 21.37 13.38
CA PHE A 14 -0.48 21.01 12.58
C PHE A 14 0.27 22.26 12.13
N THR A 15 1.04 22.86 13.04
CA THR A 15 1.97 23.95 12.71
C THR A 15 3.38 23.41 12.59
N LEU A 16 3.83 23.16 11.35
CA LEU A 16 5.17 22.67 11.07
C LEU A 16 6.19 23.79 11.29
N LYS A 17 7.12 23.59 12.23
CA LYS A 17 8.21 24.50 12.57
C LYS A 17 9.53 23.98 12.05
N GLY A 18 10.41 24.90 11.64
CA GLY A 18 11.85 24.67 11.36
C GLY A 18 12.20 23.27 10.83
N GLY A 19 12.73 22.41 11.71
CA GLY A 19 13.21 21.07 11.37
C GLY A 19 12.13 20.04 10.97
N GLU A 20 10.86 20.23 11.31
CA GLU A 20 9.78 19.31 10.94
C GLU A 20 9.54 19.31 9.42
N TRP A 21 9.69 20.47 8.77
CA TRP A 21 9.68 20.57 7.31
C TRP A 21 10.79 19.75 6.67
N LEU A 22 12.01 19.80 7.24
CA LEU A 22 13.12 19.01 6.74
C LEU A 22 12.81 17.51 6.84
N ILE A 23 12.26 17.05 7.96
CA ILE A 23 11.89 15.64 8.15
C ILE A 23 10.83 15.20 7.12
N LEU A 24 9.82 16.03 6.86
CA LEU A 24 8.79 15.73 5.86
C LEU A 24 9.39 15.62 4.45
N TRP A 25 10.26 16.56 4.07
CA TRP A 25 10.94 16.51 2.78
C TRP A 25 11.88 15.30 2.66
N LEU A 26 12.61 14.95 3.73
CA LEU A 26 13.46 13.77 3.76
C LEU A 26 12.66 12.48 3.64
N SER A 27 11.52 12.38 4.35
CA SER A 27 10.60 11.25 4.25
C SER A 27 10.09 11.07 2.82
N GLY A 28 9.56 12.14 2.21
CA GLY A 28 9.13 12.12 0.81
C GLY A 28 10.26 11.77 -0.16
N GLY A 29 11.44 12.36 0.04
CA GLY A 29 12.64 12.06 -0.76
C GLY A 29 13.08 10.60 -0.65
N SER A 30 13.05 10.02 0.55
CA SER A 30 13.40 8.61 0.78
C SER A 30 12.42 7.66 0.08
N ALA A 31 11.13 8.00 0.06
CA ALA A 31 10.10 7.21 -0.62
C ALA A 31 10.33 7.19 -2.13
N VAL A 32 10.66 8.36 -2.72
CA VAL A 32 11.01 8.47 -4.14
C VAL A 32 12.28 7.68 -4.46
N LEU A 33 13.32 7.81 -3.64
CA LEU A 33 14.58 7.07 -3.81
C LEU A 33 14.35 5.55 -3.77
N ALA A 34 13.54 5.07 -2.82
CA ALA A 34 13.20 3.65 -2.71
C ALA A 34 12.49 3.14 -3.97
N LEU A 35 11.54 3.90 -4.54
CA LEU A 35 10.87 3.56 -5.79
C LEU A 35 11.85 3.53 -6.97
N LEU A 36 12.76 4.48 -7.07
CA LEU A 36 13.79 4.52 -8.12
C LEU A 36 14.73 3.32 -8.04
N VAL A 37 15.20 2.97 -6.85
CA VAL A 37 16.05 1.79 -6.64
C VAL A 37 15.30 0.50 -6.97
N GLY A 38 14.04 0.37 -6.50
CA GLY A 38 13.20 -0.77 -6.82
C GLY A 38 12.98 -0.92 -8.33
N TRP A 39 12.71 0.18 -9.02
CA TRP A 39 12.57 0.21 -10.48
C TRP A 39 13.86 -0.18 -11.19
N TYR A 40 15.00 0.36 -10.76
CA TYR A 40 16.31 0.02 -11.32
C TYR A 40 16.62 -1.47 -11.18
N LEU A 41 16.44 -2.03 -9.98
CA LEU A 41 16.66 -3.45 -9.72
C LEU A 41 15.70 -4.33 -10.54
N MET A 42 14.43 -3.93 -10.63
CA MET A 42 13.44 -4.61 -11.45
C MET A 42 13.87 -4.68 -12.91
N VAL A 43 14.26 -3.54 -13.50
CA VAL A 43 14.72 -3.50 -14.90
C VAL A 43 15.95 -4.38 -15.10
N LYS A 44 16.92 -4.29 -14.19
CA LYS A 44 18.13 -5.10 -14.26
C LYS A 44 17.82 -6.59 -14.24
N VAL A 45 16.94 -7.04 -13.34
CA VAL A 45 16.52 -8.45 -13.28
C VAL A 45 15.78 -8.84 -14.54
N LEU A 46 14.81 -8.05 -15.03
CA LEU A 46 14.01 -8.43 -16.19
C LEU A 46 14.80 -8.50 -17.51
N GLN A 47 15.94 -7.82 -17.59
CA GLN A 47 16.87 -7.87 -18.72
C GLN A 47 17.67 -9.17 -18.81
N GLU A 48 17.76 -9.94 -17.72
CA GLU A 48 18.45 -11.24 -17.73
C GLU A 48 17.68 -12.29 -18.53
N ASP A 49 18.42 -13.26 -19.07
CA ASP A 49 17.88 -14.35 -19.89
C ASP A 49 16.99 -15.29 -19.07
N GLU A 50 15.91 -15.77 -19.69
CA GLU A 50 14.98 -16.72 -19.06
C GLU A 50 15.43 -18.18 -19.21
N GLY A 51 16.58 -18.44 -19.84
CA GLY A 51 17.16 -19.75 -20.03
C GLY A 51 16.50 -20.54 -21.16
N THR A 52 16.46 -21.85 -20.96
CA THR A 52 15.99 -22.81 -21.98
C THR A 52 14.48 -22.75 -22.21
N ASP A 53 14.01 -23.24 -23.37
CA ASP A 53 12.57 -23.25 -23.70
C ASP A 53 11.73 -24.02 -22.67
N LYS A 54 12.27 -25.12 -22.12
CA LYS A 54 11.62 -25.87 -21.04
C LYS A 54 11.45 -25.02 -19.76
N MET A 55 12.41 -24.15 -19.45
CA MET A 55 12.32 -23.26 -18.28
C MET A 55 11.24 -22.19 -18.50
N LYS A 56 11.16 -21.63 -19.71
CA LYS A 56 10.13 -20.67 -20.11
C LYS A 56 8.72 -21.28 -20.07
N GLU A 57 8.57 -22.52 -20.53
CA GLU A 57 7.31 -23.26 -20.47
C GLU A 57 6.81 -23.44 -19.03
N ILE A 58 7.68 -23.90 -18.12
CA ILE A 58 7.36 -24.06 -16.70
C ILE A 58 7.04 -22.71 -16.06
N ALA A 59 7.82 -21.67 -16.35
CA ALA A 59 7.60 -20.33 -15.83
C ALA A 59 6.24 -19.76 -16.25
N SER A 60 5.82 -20.01 -17.49
CA SER A 60 4.50 -19.63 -18.01
C SER A 60 3.37 -20.31 -17.23
N ALA A 61 3.48 -21.62 -16.98
CA ALA A 61 2.50 -22.36 -16.18
C ALA A 61 2.38 -21.81 -14.75
N ILE A 62 3.51 -21.46 -14.11
CA ILE A 62 3.55 -20.84 -12.79
C ILE A 62 2.86 -19.47 -12.83
N GLN A 63 3.15 -18.64 -13.83
CA GLN A 63 2.52 -17.32 -13.98
C GLN A 63 1.00 -17.43 -14.13
N VAL A 64 0.49 -18.39 -14.91
CA VAL A 64 -0.96 -18.63 -15.04
C VAL A 64 -1.58 -19.00 -13.69
N GLY A 65 -0.95 -19.89 -12.92
CA GLY A 65 -1.42 -20.26 -11.58
C GLY A 65 -1.42 -19.08 -10.60
N ALA A 66 -0.35 -18.28 -10.60
CA ALA A 66 -0.23 -17.07 -9.79
C ALA A 66 -1.32 -16.06 -10.13
N TRP A 67 -1.60 -15.84 -11.42
CA TRP A 67 -2.69 -14.97 -11.87
C TRP A 67 -4.06 -15.44 -11.39
N ALA A 68 -4.33 -16.75 -11.49
CA ALA A 68 -5.57 -17.33 -11.01
C ALA A 68 -5.73 -17.14 -9.49
N TYR A 69 -4.65 -17.34 -8.73
CA TYR A 69 -4.61 -17.12 -7.28
C TYR A 69 -4.87 -15.67 -6.91
N LEU A 70 -4.14 -14.70 -7.50
CA LEU A 70 -4.32 -13.27 -7.23
C LEU A 70 -5.75 -12.82 -7.49
N LYS A 71 -6.33 -13.24 -8.63
CA LYS A 71 -7.71 -12.89 -8.99
C LYS A 71 -8.70 -13.39 -7.95
N ARG A 72 -8.51 -14.61 -7.44
CA ARG A 72 -9.33 -15.18 -6.37
C ARG A 72 -9.14 -14.42 -5.06
N GLN A 73 -7.90 -14.17 -4.67
CA GLN A 73 -7.53 -13.49 -3.43
C GLN A 73 -8.07 -12.06 -3.40
N PHE A 74 -7.84 -11.27 -4.45
CA PHE A 74 -8.28 -9.87 -4.51
C PHE A 74 -9.80 -9.74 -4.57
N ARG A 75 -10.49 -10.71 -5.18
CA ARG A 75 -11.96 -10.76 -5.13
C ARG A 75 -12.46 -10.95 -3.71
N THR A 76 -11.84 -11.85 -2.94
CA THR A 76 -12.19 -12.06 -1.52
C THR A 76 -11.83 -10.85 -0.67
N ILE A 77 -10.65 -10.26 -0.86
CA ILE A 77 -10.25 -9.04 -0.15
C ILE A 77 -11.22 -7.90 -0.44
N GLY A 78 -11.60 -7.69 -1.70
CA GLY A 78 -12.59 -6.67 -2.08
C GLY A 78 -13.94 -6.87 -1.40
N MET A 79 -14.37 -8.12 -1.21
CA MET A 79 -15.60 -8.45 -0.48
C MET A 79 -15.51 -8.10 1.01
N ILE A 80 -14.34 -8.26 1.64
CA ILE A 80 -14.10 -7.93 3.05
C ILE A 80 -13.88 -6.41 3.23
N LEU A 81 -13.31 -5.75 2.23
CA LEU A 81 -12.99 -4.32 2.29
C LEU A 81 -14.24 -3.47 2.45
N VAL A 82 -15.36 -3.83 1.80
CA VAL A 82 -16.63 -3.09 1.89
C VAL A 82 -17.17 -2.99 3.32
N PRO A 83 -17.43 -4.11 4.04
CA PRO A 83 -17.92 -4.03 5.42
C PRO A 83 -16.90 -3.39 6.37
N VAL A 84 -15.59 -3.61 6.17
CA VAL A 84 -14.56 -2.94 6.98
C VAL A 84 -14.57 -1.43 6.72
N GLY A 85 -14.73 -0.98 5.48
CA GLY A 85 -14.87 0.43 5.13
C GLY A 85 -16.10 1.05 5.79
N ALA A 86 -17.22 0.33 5.84
CA ALA A 86 -18.41 0.77 6.57
C ALA A 86 -18.12 0.89 8.08
N VAL A 87 -17.42 -0.06 8.70
CA VAL A 87 -17.00 0.03 10.10
C VAL A 87 -16.07 1.24 10.32
N VAL A 88 -15.12 1.49 9.43
CA VAL A 88 -14.22 2.66 9.51
C VAL A 88 -15.00 3.98 9.44
N PHE A 89 -16.01 4.06 8.58
CA PHE A 89 -16.89 5.22 8.47
C PHE A 89 -17.75 5.41 9.73
N LEU A 90 -18.45 4.36 10.17
CA LEU A 90 -19.40 4.40 11.28
C LEU A 90 -18.73 4.60 12.64
N THR A 91 -17.47 4.18 12.78
CA THR A 91 -16.66 4.41 13.98
C THR A 91 -15.92 5.76 13.95
N SER A 92 -16.17 6.60 12.94
CA SER A 92 -15.65 7.97 12.95
C SER A 92 -16.37 8.80 14.01
N VAL A 93 -15.69 9.83 14.54
CA VAL A 93 -16.29 10.79 15.47
C VAL A 93 -16.19 12.17 14.84
N ALA A 94 -17.12 13.06 15.16
CA ALA A 94 -17.01 14.46 14.77
C ALA A 94 -15.76 15.07 15.43
N ILE A 95 -15.08 15.97 14.73
CA ILE A 95 -13.89 16.65 15.22
C ILE A 95 -14.28 18.09 15.54
N ASP A 96 -14.35 18.40 16.82
CA ASP A 96 -14.67 19.74 17.32
C ASP A 96 -13.39 20.49 17.71
N LYS A 97 -13.36 21.80 17.42
CA LYS A 97 -12.28 22.68 17.86
C LYS A 97 -12.40 22.96 19.36
N PRO A 98 -11.30 23.34 20.04
CA PRO A 98 -11.33 23.75 21.44
C PRO A 98 -12.33 24.88 21.75
N ASN A 99 -12.70 25.67 20.73
CA ASN A 99 -13.61 26.80 20.84
C ASN A 99 -15.10 26.41 20.74
N GLY A 100 -15.42 25.11 20.60
CA GLY A 100 -16.80 24.60 20.47
C GLY A 100 -17.39 24.64 19.06
N GLU A 101 -16.65 25.16 18.08
CA GLU A 101 -17.02 25.05 16.66
C GLU A 101 -16.62 23.68 16.10
N SER A 102 -17.55 23.01 15.39
CA SER A 102 -17.22 21.77 14.68
C SER A 102 -16.28 22.05 13.51
N ALA A 103 -15.05 21.52 13.57
CA ALA A 103 -14.11 21.59 12.46
C ALA A 103 -14.52 20.65 11.32
N LEU A 104 -14.87 19.41 11.67
CA LEU A 104 -15.35 18.40 10.75
C LEU A 104 -16.57 17.71 11.38
N SER A 105 -17.70 17.80 10.69
CA SER A 105 -18.87 16.98 11.01
C SER A 105 -18.53 15.49 10.94
N PHE A 106 -19.26 14.66 11.68
CA PHE A 106 -19.17 13.20 11.65
C PHE A 106 -19.10 12.66 10.21
N VAL A 107 -19.94 13.20 9.32
CA VAL A 107 -19.99 12.76 7.91
C VAL A 107 -18.68 13.09 7.18
N SER A 108 -18.17 14.31 7.31
CA SER A 108 -16.91 14.72 6.67
C SER A 108 -15.70 13.96 7.22
N ALA A 109 -15.61 13.79 8.54
CA ALA A 109 -14.54 13.03 9.18
C ALA A 109 -14.58 11.56 8.73
N GLY A 110 -15.76 10.96 8.72
CA GLY A 110 -15.97 9.59 8.25
C GLY A 110 -15.58 9.41 6.78
N LEU A 111 -15.94 10.36 5.92
CA LEU A 111 -15.56 10.34 4.51
C LEU A 111 -14.05 10.40 4.32
N TYR A 112 -13.36 11.38 4.92
CA TYR A 112 -11.90 11.50 4.77
C TYR A 112 -11.15 10.29 5.31
N ARG A 113 -11.57 9.77 6.48
CA ARG A 113 -11.00 8.55 7.06
C ARG A 113 -11.19 7.34 6.15
N THR A 114 -12.39 7.19 5.58
CA THR A 114 -12.71 6.07 4.67
C THR A 114 -11.94 6.19 3.35
N ILE A 115 -11.80 7.40 2.80
CA ILE A 115 -10.99 7.64 1.60
C ILE A 115 -9.52 7.28 1.86
N ALA A 116 -8.95 7.74 2.97
CA ALA A 116 -7.57 7.40 3.35
C ALA A 116 -7.39 5.88 3.52
N PHE A 117 -8.36 5.20 4.14
CA PHE A 117 -8.37 3.73 4.25
C PHE A 117 -8.38 3.05 2.88
N VAL A 118 -9.28 3.45 1.97
CA VAL A 118 -9.38 2.87 0.62
C VAL A 118 -8.11 3.12 -0.18
N LEU A 119 -7.53 4.31 -0.13
CA LEU A 119 -6.25 4.63 -0.78
C LEU A 119 -5.12 3.72 -0.27
N GLY A 120 -5.06 3.49 1.05
CA GLY A 120 -4.11 2.55 1.65
C GLY A 120 -4.32 1.11 1.19
N CYS A 121 -5.58 0.65 1.12
CA CYS A 121 -5.91 -0.68 0.61
C CYS A 121 -5.50 -0.86 -0.86
N VAL A 122 -5.74 0.15 -1.71
CA VAL A 122 -5.34 0.12 -3.12
C VAL A 122 -3.82 0.10 -3.26
N ALA A 123 -3.10 0.95 -2.52
CA ALA A 123 -1.64 0.97 -2.53
C ALA A 123 -1.03 -0.37 -2.07
N SER A 124 -1.62 -0.98 -1.03
CA SER A 124 -1.22 -2.32 -0.56
C SER A 124 -1.49 -3.41 -1.61
N GLY A 125 -2.68 -3.40 -2.21
CA GLY A 125 -3.03 -4.33 -3.30
C GLY A 125 -2.11 -4.20 -4.51
N LEU A 126 -1.78 -2.97 -4.92
CA LEU A 126 -0.82 -2.73 -6.00
C LEU A 126 0.56 -3.31 -5.67
N THR A 127 1.03 -3.11 -4.44
CA THR A 127 2.32 -3.67 -3.99
C THR A 127 2.33 -5.20 -4.08
N GLY A 128 1.27 -5.87 -3.63
CA GLY A 128 1.15 -7.33 -3.72
C GLY A 128 1.09 -7.84 -5.16
N TYR A 129 0.36 -7.16 -6.04
CA TYR A 129 0.26 -7.49 -7.47
C TYR A 129 1.61 -7.36 -8.19
N ILE A 130 2.30 -6.23 -7.99
CA ILE A 130 3.62 -5.97 -8.58
C ILE A 130 4.62 -7.01 -8.06
N GLY A 131 4.65 -7.23 -6.73
CA GLY A 131 5.57 -8.18 -6.11
C GLY A 131 5.44 -9.60 -6.66
N MET A 132 4.21 -10.12 -6.79
CA MET A 132 4.00 -11.47 -7.34
C MET A 132 4.37 -11.57 -8.82
N THR A 133 4.05 -10.53 -9.61
CA THR A 133 4.40 -10.49 -11.03
C THR A 133 5.92 -10.49 -11.24
N LEU A 134 6.65 -9.73 -10.41
CA LEU A 134 8.11 -9.70 -10.45
C LEU A 134 8.75 -10.99 -9.94
N ALA A 135 8.23 -11.58 -8.86
CA ALA A 135 8.76 -12.84 -8.33
C ALA A 135 8.63 -13.98 -9.36
N THR A 136 7.46 -14.12 -9.97
CA THR A 136 7.22 -15.20 -10.97
C THR A 136 8.08 -15.04 -12.22
N ARG A 137 8.38 -13.81 -12.66
CA ARG A 137 9.30 -13.53 -13.76
C ARG A 137 10.78 -13.61 -13.35
N GLY A 138 11.10 -13.27 -12.11
CA GLY A 138 12.47 -13.32 -11.59
C GLY A 138 12.96 -14.74 -11.34
N ASN A 139 12.10 -15.64 -10.87
CA ASN A 139 12.46 -17.01 -10.50
C ASN A 139 13.15 -17.79 -11.64
N VAL A 140 12.61 -17.67 -12.87
CA VAL A 140 13.17 -18.36 -14.03
C VAL A 140 14.56 -17.83 -14.41
N ARG A 141 14.77 -16.52 -14.27
CA ARG A 141 16.05 -15.85 -14.55
C ARG A 141 17.10 -16.19 -13.52
N THR A 142 16.73 -16.26 -12.24
CA THR A 142 17.61 -16.75 -11.18
C THR A 142 18.04 -18.20 -11.43
N ALA A 143 17.10 -19.06 -11.84
CA ALA A 143 17.42 -20.44 -12.19
C ALA A 143 18.33 -20.53 -13.42
N ALA A 144 18.15 -19.66 -14.42
CA ALA A 144 18.98 -19.61 -15.61
C ALA A 144 20.40 -19.14 -15.28
N ALA A 145 20.54 -18.14 -14.41
CA ALA A 145 21.84 -17.62 -13.96
C ALA A 145 22.62 -18.59 -13.07
N ALA A 146 21.95 -19.57 -12.45
CA ALA A 146 22.56 -20.59 -11.60
C ALA A 146 23.02 -21.84 -12.37
N LYS A 147 22.77 -21.88 -13.68
CA LYS A 147 23.18 -22.96 -14.57
C LYS A 147 24.63 -22.79 -15.02
#